data_AF-A0A950QXM5-F1
#
_entry.id   AF-A0A950QXM5-F1
#
_cell.length_a   1.000
_cell.length_b   1.000
_cell.length_c   1.000
_cell.angle_alpha   90.00
_cell.angle_beta   90.00
_cell.angle_gamma   90.00
#
_symmetry.space_group_name_H-M   'P 1'
#
loop_
_entity.id
_entity.type
_entity.pdbx_description
1 polymer ?
#
loop_
_entity_poly.entity_id
_entity_poly.type
_entity_poly.pdbx_seq_one_letter_code
_entity_poly.pdbx_strand_id
1 'polypeptide(L)'
;MQLLYSSEVAGIRSNEEHSCGAVLHLQQMRNAITVRLPAELAEWLESTAAKTGVSQGNFIRQQLENARDLEDRPFLRLAGRIAGPAKLSSRKGFSET
;
A
#
# COMPACT_ATOMS: atom_id res chain seq x y z
N MET A 1 -0.83 -65.00 30.67
CA MET A 1 -1.70 -64.41 31.72
C MET A 1 -0.83 -63.56 32.64
N GLN A 2 -1.39 -62.43 33.08
CA GLN A 2 -0.85 -61.48 34.08
C GLN A 2 -0.36 -62.22 35.35
N LEU A 3 0.56 -61.70 36.15
CA LEU A 3 0.33 -60.58 37.07
C LEU A 3 1.66 -59.97 37.54
N LEU A 4 1.75 -58.63 37.46
CA LEU A 4 2.77 -57.80 38.09
C LEU A 4 2.30 -57.43 39.51
N TYR A 5 3.22 -57.52 40.46
CA TYR A 5 3.05 -57.13 41.87
C TYR A 5 3.64 -55.72 42.08
N SER A 6 2.91 -54.90 42.83
CA SER A 6 3.14 -53.48 43.15
C SER A 6 4.48 -53.18 43.84
N SER A 7 4.97 -51.95 43.65
CA SER A 7 5.29 -51.06 44.78
C SER A 7 5.36 -49.59 44.34
N GLU A 8 4.71 -48.76 45.15
CA GLU A 8 4.74 -47.29 45.17
C GLU A 8 6.16 -46.75 45.39
N VAL A 9 6.50 -45.56 44.88
CA VAL A 9 6.63 -44.33 45.71
C VAL A 9 6.99 -43.10 44.87
N ALA A 10 6.46 -41.97 45.33
CA ALA A 10 6.54 -40.60 44.85
C ALA A 10 7.92 -40.09 44.39
N GLY A 11 7.93 -39.36 43.28
CA GLY A 11 9.02 -38.50 42.85
C GLY A 11 8.47 -37.33 42.04
N ILE A 12 8.49 -36.15 42.64
CA ILE A 12 7.96 -34.87 42.16
C ILE A 12 8.54 -34.53 40.78
N ARG A 13 7.68 -34.33 39.77
CA ARG A 13 8.10 -33.81 38.46
C ARG A 13 8.30 -32.30 38.58
N SER A 14 9.56 -31.86 38.57
CA SER A 14 9.93 -30.45 38.40
C SER A 14 9.39 -29.93 37.07
N ASN A 15 8.54 -28.89 37.15
CA ASN A 15 8.17 -28.05 36.02
C ASN A 15 9.41 -27.32 35.52
N GLU A 16 9.92 -27.69 34.35
CA GLU A 16 10.78 -26.82 33.55
C GLU A 16 9.89 -26.09 32.54
N GLU A 17 9.51 -24.87 32.92
CA GLU A 17 8.91 -23.91 32.00
C GLU A 17 9.95 -23.48 30.97
N HIS A 18 9.90 -24.07 29.78
CA HIS A 18 10.64 -23.55 28.63
C HIS A 18 9.82 -22.42 28.01
N SER A 19 9.93 -21.21 28.60
CA SER A 19 9.46 -19.98 27.96
C SER A 19 10.33 -19.68 26.74
N CYS A 20 9.97 -20.26 25.60
CA CYS A 20 10.51 -19.86 24.30
C CYS A 20 9.93 -18.49 23.95
N GLY A 21 10.65 -17.42 24.32
CA GLY A 21 10.26 -16.05 24.03
C GLY A 21 10.19 -15.83 22.52
N ALA A 22 8.98 -15.72 21.98
CA ALA A 22 8.78 -15.28 20.60
C ALA A 22 9.16 -13.79 20.49
N VAL A 23 10.32 -13.52 19.90
CA VAL A 23 10.77 -12.15 19.62
C VAL A 23 10.02 -11.65 18.39
N LEU A 24 9.04 -10.75 18.60
CA LEU A 24 8.38 -10.04 17.52
C LEU A 24 9.36 -9.03 16.91
N HIS A 25 9.94 -9.38 15.76
CA HIS A 25 10.65 -8.42 14.93
C HIS A 25 9.64 -7.47 14.28
N LEU A 26 9.37 -6.34 14.92
CA LEU A 26 8.71 -5.20 14.29
C LEU A 26 9.72 -4.55 13.33
N GLN A 27 9.80 -5.08 12.10
CA GLN A 27 10.53 -4.39 11.04
C GLN A 27 9.98 -2.96 10.92
N GLN A 28 10.86 -1.98 11.00
CA GLN A 28 10.58 -0.55 10.95
C GLN A 28 9.46 -0.24 9.95
N MET A 29 8.30 0.14 10.50
CA MET A 29 7.07 0.26 9.74
C MET A 29 7.15 1.41 8.76
N ARG A 30 6.70 1.15 7.54
CA ARG A 30 6.44 2.18 6.52
C ARG A 30 5.46 3.21 7.07
N ASN A 31 5.53 4.46 6.63
CA ASN A 31 4.57 5.49 7.02
C ASN A 31 3.16 5.09 6.54
N ALA A 32 2.28 4.74 7.47
CA ALA A 32 0.89 4.37 7.21
C ALA A 32 -0.05 5.49 7.64
N ILE A 33 -1.02 5.82 6.79
CA ILE A 33 -2.05 6.83 7.06
C ILE A 33 -3.41 6.16 6.87
N THR A 34 -4.31 6.35 7.82
CA THR A 34 -5.70 5.89 7.72
C THR A 34 -6.58 7.08 7.36
N VAL A 35 -7.22 7.02 6.19
CA VAL A 35 -8.13 8.07 5.69
C VAL A 35 -9.54 7.52 5.63
N ARG A 36 -10.52 8.31 6.10
CA ARG A 36 -11.95 7.99 5.93
C ARG A 36 -12.40 8.54 4.58
N LEU A 37 -12.90 7.67 3.71
CA LEU A 37 -13.42 8.04 2.40
C LEU A 37 -14.95 8.08 2.43
N PRO A 38 -15.59 9.00 1.70
CA PRO A 38 -17.03 8.93 1.42
C PRO A 38 -17.39 7.60 0.74
N ALA A 39 -18.61 7.11 0.97
CA ALA A 39 -19.06 5.81 0.46
C ALA A 39 -18.92 5.69 -1.06
N GLU A 40 -19.35 6.71 -1.80
CA GLU A 40 -19.25 6.76 -3.27
C GLU A 40 -17.80 6.65 -3.76
N LEU A 41 -16.86 7.29 -3.06
CA LEU A 41 -15.45 7.27 -3.43
C LEU A 41 -14.80 5.90 -3.15
N ALA A 42 -15.20 5.25 -2.06
CA ALA A 42 -14.73 3.91 -1.73
C ALA A 42 -15.20 2.87 -2.76
N GLU A 43 -16.47 2.94 -3.18
CA GLU A 43 -17.03 2.06 -4.21
C GLU A 43 -16.35 2.29 -5.57
N TRP A 44 -16.15 3.55 -5.95
CA TRP A 44 -15.41 3.88 -7.16
C TRP A 44 -13.98 3.33 -7.13
N LEU A 45 -13.27 3.48 -6.01
CA LEU A 45 -11.90 3.00 -5.83
C LEU A 45 -11.82 1.47 -6.00
N GLU A 46 -12.74 0.74 -5.39
CA GLU A 46 -12.82 -0.71 -5.49
C GLU A 46 -13.06 -1.15 -6.94
N SER A 47 -14.06 -0.56 -7.60
CA SER A 47 -14.40 -0.90 -8.99
C SER A 47 -13.25 -0.60 -9.96
N THR A 48 -12.50 0.47 -9.70
CA THR A 48 -11.38 0.91 -10.55
C THR A 48 -10.16 0.02 -10.34
N ALA A 49 -9.83 -0.30 -9.09
CA ALA A 49 -8.77 -1.23 -8.75
C ALA A 49 -9.01 -2.61 -9.40
N ALA A 50 -10.24 -3.12 -9.33
CA ALA A 50 -10.65 -4.37 -9.97
C ALA A 50 -10.48 -4.33 -11.49
N LYS A 51 -10.96 -3.26 -12.16
CA LYS A 51 -10.82 -3.11 -13.62
C LYS A 51 -9.36 -3.02 -14.08
N THR A 52 -8.50 -2.40 -13.27
CA THR A 52 -7.09 -2.18 -13.62
C THR A 52 -6.19 -3.35 -13.20
N GLY A 53 -6.72 -4.32 -12.44
CA GLY A 53 -5.97 -5.48 -11.95
C GLY A 53 -4.92 -5.13 -10.88
N VAL A 54 -5.06 -3.98 -10.22
CA VAL A 54 -4.13 -3.51 -9.17
C VAL A 54 -4.81 -3.49 -7.81
N SER A 55 -4.05 -3.61 -6.73
CA SER A 55 -4.61 -3.45 -5.39
C SER A 55 -4.99 -2.00 -5.11
N GLN A 56 -6.03 -1.78 -4.29
CA GLN A 56 -6.49 -0.43 -3.91
C GLN A 56 -5.36 0.42 -3.31
N GLY A 57 -4.54 -0.17 -2.43
CA GLY A 57 -3.42 0.54 -1.82
C GLY A 57 -2.32 0.91 -2.81
N ASN A 58 -2.08 0.08 -3.83
CA ASN A 58 -1.13 0.41 -4.90
C ASN A 58 -1.69 1.50 -5.82
N PHE A 59 -2.98 1.44 -6.13
CA PHE A 59 -3.67 2.49 -6.89
C PHE A 59 -3.57 3.85 -6.18
N ILE A 60 -3.93 3.92 -4.89
CA ILE A 60 -3.83 5.16 -4.11
C ILE A 60 -2.39 5.68 -4.09
N ARG A 61 -1.40 4.80 -3.86
CA ARG A 61 0.01 5.19 -3.86
C ARG A 61 0.42 5.82 -5.18
N GLN A 62 0.09 5.18 -6.30
CA GLN A 62 0.40 5.71 -7.63
C GLN A 62 -0.26 7.07 -7.88
N GLN A 63 -1.52 7.25 -7.46
CA GLN A 63 -2.19 8.53 -7.60
C GLN A 63 -1.54 9.64 -6.76
N LEU A 64 -1.08 9.32 -5.54
CA LEU A 64 -0.36 10.27 -4.68
C LEU A 64 1.01 10.63 -5.28
N GLU A 65 1.75 9.66 -5.83
CA GLU A 65 3.02 9.91 -6.53
C GLU A 65 2.83 10.80 -7.75
N ASN A 66 1.81 10.51 -8.57
CA ASN A 66 1.47 11.34 -9.73
C ASN A 66 1.07 12.76 -9.31
N ALA A 67 0.30 12.91 -8.23
CA ALA A 67 -0.10 14.22 -7.71
C ALA A 67 1.10 15.05 -7.23
N ARG A 68 2.07 14.41 -6.54
CA ARG A 68 3.34 15.05 -6.16
C ARG A 68 4.11 15.55 -7.39
N ASP A 69 4.30 14.68 -8.39
CA ASP A 69 5.09 15.04 -9.57
C ASP A 69 4.44 16.15 -10.42
N LEU A 70 3.11 16.28 -10.35
CA LEU A 70 2.37 17.38 -10.97
C LEU A 70 2.54 18.71 -10.21
N GLU A 71 2.65 18.67 -8.89
CA GLU A 71 2.89 19.85 -8.05
C GLU A 71 4.24 20.51 -8.38
N ASP A 72 5.27 19.70 -8.64
CA ASP A 72 6.63 20.15 -8.96
C ASP A 72 6.76 20.86 -10.33
N ARG A 73 5.71 20.85 -11.16
CA ARG A 73 5.73 21.45 -12.52
C ARG A 73 4.59 22.45 -12.73
N PRO A 74 4.53 23.55 -11.95
CA PRO A 74 3.43 24.52 -12.03
C PRO A 74 3.32 25.20 -13.40
N PHE A 75 4.44 25.31 -14.13
CA PHE A 75 4.50 25.87 -15.48
C PHE A 75 3.88 24.96 -16.55
N LEU A 76 3.77 23.65 -16.31
CA LEU A 76 3.10 22.71 -17.22
C LEU A 76 1.59 22.61 -16.98
N ARG A 77 1.06 23.22 -15.91
CA ARG A 77 -0.38 23.25 -15.62
C ARG A 77 -1.22 23.77 -16.80
N LEU A 78 -0.65 24.67 -17.61
CA LEU A 78 -1.30 25.26 -18.78
C LEU A 78 -0.86 24.63 -20.11
N ALA A 79 0.12 23.74 -20.10
CA ALA A 79 0.61 23.08 -21.31
C ALA A 79 -0.51 22.20 -21.89
N GLY A 80 -0.85 22.42 -23.16
CA GLY A 80 -1.93 21.68 -23.84
C GLY A 80 -3.35 21.96 -23.32
N ARG A 81 -3.53 22.86 -22.34
CA ARG A 81 -4.85 23.23 -21.81
C ARG A 81 -5.72 23.95 -22.84
N ILE A 82 -5.09 24.69 -23.75
CA ILE A 82 -5.78 25.39 -24.83
C ILE A 82 -5.86 24.43 -26.01
N ALA A 83 -7.05 23.90 -26.27
CA ALA A 83 -7.38 23.25 -27.53
C ALA A 83 -7.67 24.35 -28.56
N GLY A 84 -6.66 24.73 -29.33
CA GLY A 84 -6.78 25.74 -30.37
C GLY A 84 -6.24 25.24 -31.71
N PRO A 85 -6.47 25.99 -32.80
CA PRO A 85 -5.91 25.69 -34.11
C PRO A 85 -4.39 25.49 -34.03
N ALA A 86 -3.82 24.59 -34.83
CA ALA A 86 -2.39 24.23 -34.77
C ALA A 86 -1.41 25.41 -34.96
N LYS A 87 -1.91 26.60 -35.36
CA LYS A 87 -1.12 27.77 -35.81
C LYS A 87 -1.29 29.00 -34.92
N LEU A 88 -1.39 28.83 -33.60
CA LEU A 88 -1.55 29.96 -32.68
C LEU A 88 -0.30 30.83 -32.52
N SER A 89 0.90 30.30 -32.77
CA SER A 89 2.15 31.05 -32.63
C SER A 89 2.66 31.53 -34.00
N SER A 90 2.82 32.84 -34.15
CA SER A 90 3.39 33.49 -35.35
C SER A 90 4.89 33.78 -35.22
N ARG A 91 5.53 33.36 -34.12
CA ARG A 91 6.97 33.58 -33.90
C ARG A 91 7.78 32.75 -34.89
N LYS A 92 8.83 33.35 -35.47
CA LYS A 92 9.80 32.65 -36.33
C LYS A 92 10.31 31.37 -35.65
N GLY A 93 10.15 30.22 -36.30
CA GLY A 93 10.48 28.89 -35.77
C GLY A 93 9.31 28.12 -35.15
N PHE A 94 8.14 28.75 -34.99
CA PHE A 94 6.87 28.09 -34.63
C PHE A 94 5.83 28.18 -35.75
N SER A 95 5.98 29.14 -36.67
CA SER A 95 5.32 29.10 -37.98
C SER A 95 5.90 27.96 -38.80
N GLU A 96 5.07 27.12 -39.41
CA GLU A 96 5.51 26.12 -40.39
C GLU A 96 6.33 26.80 -41.48
N THR A 97 7.42 26.14 -41.90
CA THR A 97 8.20 26.47 -43.10
C THR A 97 7.39 26.26 -44.36
#